data_AF-A0A9E8IFQ9-F1
#
_entry.id   AF-A0A9E8IFQ9-F1
#
_cell.length_a   1.000
_cell.length_b   1.000
_cell.length_c   1.000
_cell.angle_alpha   90.00
_cell.angle_beta   90.00
_cell.angle_gamma   90.00
#
_symmetry.space_group_name_H-M   'P 1'
#
loop_
_entity.id
_entity.type
_entity.pdbx_description
1 polymer ?
#
loop_
_entity_poly.entity_id
_entity_poly.type
_entity_poly.pdbx_seq_one_letter_code
_entity_poly.pdbx_strand_id
1 'polypeptide(L)'
;MHARISLFAFAVVLLALVSLVPTLQFPSSAEVSTFIGPRVWPLTLVIALLGLGSALLLITWRDAQRGTTYDDEPEEKSLPQNDPVTAKRFSLASMRHWWLIAATVIYTWLISMVGFFIASIAFTLVGTLLLGARSWRTILITVVVTTLLMQGVFVMLLGIPL
;
A
#
# COMPACT_ATOMS: atom_id res chain seq x y z
N MET A 1 19.00 17.49 7.43
CA MET A 1 17.96 16.54 6.96
C MET A 1 16.81 17.17 6.14
N HIS A 2 16.47 18.45 6.32
CA HIS A 2 15.34 19.12 5.65
C HIS A 2 15.28 18.99 4.12
N ALA A 3 16.42 19.01 3.42
CA ALA A 3 16.47 18.88 1.96
C ALA A 3 15.94 17.53 1.43
N ARG A 4 16.12 16.44 2.20
CA ARG A 4 15.61 15.11 1.81
C ARG A 4 14.10 15.00 2.01
N ILE A 5 13.60 15.61 3.09
CA ILE A 5 12.18 15.63 3.44
C ILE A 5 11.41 16.53 2.48
N SER A 6 11.95 17.70 2.12
CA SER A 6 11.34 18.58 1.12
C SER A 6 11.34 17.97 -0.28
N LEU A 7 12.43 17.28 -0.67
CA LEU A 7 12.49 16.53 -1.92
C LEU A 7 11.42 15.42 -1.97
N PHE A 8 11.26 14.67 -0.88
CA PHE A 8 10.22 13.64 -0.77
C PHE A 8 8.82 14.25 -0.86
N ALA A 9 8.52 15.29 -0.09
CA ALA A 9 7.23 15.98 -0.14
C ALA A 9 6.92 16.51 -1.54
N PHE A 10 7.92 17.13 -2.19
CA PHE A 10 7.80 17.61 -3.56
C PHE A 10 7.52 16.48 -4.55
N ALA A 11 8.24 15.36 -4.44
CA ALA A 11 8.01 14.19 -5.29
C ALA A 11 6.60 13.61 -5.10
N VAL A 12 6.08 13.56 -3.87
CA VAL A 12 4.71 13.11 -3.57
C VAL A 12 3.66 14.06 -4.19
N VAL A 13 3.84 15.37 -4.02
CA VAL A 13 2.93 16.38 -4.61
C VAL A 13 2.97 16.30 -6.14
N LEU A 14 4.17 16.19 -6.73
CA LEU A 14 4.34 16.05 -8.18
C LEU A 14 3.66 14.78 -8.71
N LEU A 15 3.87 13.64 -8.04
CA LEU A 15 3.22 12.38 -8.38
C LEU A 15 1.70 12.51 -8.34
N ALA A 16 1.16 13.17 -7.32
CA ALA A 16 -0.28 13.37 -7.18
C ALA A 16 -0.84 14.29 -8.27
N LEU A 17 -0.13 15.37 -8.63
CA LEU A 17 -0.50 16.25 -9.74
C LEU A 17 -0.48 15.53 -11.09
N VAL A 18 0.56 14.75 -11.37
CA VAL A 18 0.65 13.96 -12.62
C VAL A 18 -0.46 12.91 -12.66
N SER A 19 -0.77 12.27 -11.53
CA SER A 19 -1.81 11.24 -11.43
C SER A 19 -3.24 11.80 -11.46
N LEU A 20 -3.42 13.10 -11.25
CA LEU A 20 -4.74 13.74 -11.28
C LEU A 20 -5.37 13.69 -12.67
N VAL A 21 -4.60 13.92 -13.73
CA VAL A 21 -5.07 13.91 -15.12
C VAL A 21 -5.69 12.57 -15.52
N PRO A 22 -4.99 11.41 -15.42
CA PRO A 22 -5.59 10.13 -15.75
C PRO A 22 -6.74 9.77 -14.79
N THR A 23 -6.69 10.24 -13.55
CA THR A 23 -7.77 10.02 -12.58
C THR A 23 -9.08 10.69 -13.02
N LEU A 24 -9.01 11.92 -13.53
CA LEU A 24 -10.20 12.65 -13.99
C LEU A 24 -10.80 12.06 -15.27
N GLN A 25 -10.03 11.28 -16.04
CA GLN A 25 -10.50 10.59 -17.25
C GLN A 25 -11.39 9.38 -16.96
N PHE A 26 -11.35 8.82 -15.75
CA PHE A 26 -12.25 7.72 -15.39
C PHE A 26 -13.72 8.17 -15.38
N PRO A 27 -14.68 7.33 -15.78
CA PRO A 27 -16.09 7.70 -15.77
C PRO A 27 -16.59 8.00 -14.36
N SER A 28 -17.50 8.97 -14.25
CA SER A 28 -18.12 9.35 -12.97
C SER A 28 -19.21 8.35 -12.56
N SER A 29 -19.59 8.31 -11.28
CA SER A 29 -20.69 7.44 -10.79
C SER A 29 -22.05 7.75 -11.45
N ALA A 30 -22.20 8.89 -12.12
CA ALA A 30 -23.39 9.23 -12.88
C ALA A 30 -23.45 8.52 -14.26
N GLU A 31 -22.29 8.08 -14.77
CA GLU A 31 -22.14 7.45 -16.08
C GLU A 31 -22.14 5.91 -15.99
N VAL A 32 -22.09 5.35 -14.78
CA VAL A 32 -22.09 3.91 -14.53
C VAL A 32 -23.13 3.57 -13.46
N SER A 33 -23.84 2.46 -13.59
CA SER A 33 -24.88 2.03 -12.64
C SER A 33 -24.34 1.54 -11.27
N THR A 34 -23.17 2.02 -10.87
CA THR A 34 -22.48 1.66 -9.63
C THR A 34 -22.55 2.83 -8.64
N PHE A 35 -22.88 2.57 -7.38
CA PHE A 35 -23.01 3.63 -6.36
C PHE A 35 -21.69 4.37 -6.10
N ILE A 36 -20.54 3.67 -6.22
CA ILE A 36 -19.20 4.26 -6.22
C ILE A 36 -18.56 4.06 -7.60
N GLY A 37 -18.41 5.14 -8.35
CA GLY A 37 -17.82 5.12 -9.68
C GLY A 37 -16.29 4.90 -9.68
N PRO A 38 -15.72 4.41 -10.78
CA PRO A 38 -14.29 4.10 -10.91
C PRO A 38 -13.36 5.29 -10.60
N ARG A 39 -13.84 6.52 -10.80
CA ARG A 39 -13.11 7.76 -10.49
C ARG A 39 -12.91 8.00 -8.99
N VAL A 40 -13.85 7.57 -8.14
CA VAL A 40 -13.93 8.02 -6.74
C VAL A 40 -12.69 7.63 -5.94
N TRP A 41 -12.26 6.37 -6.06
CA TRP A 41 -11.15 5.83 -5.27
C TRP A 41 -9.77 6.40 -5.66
N PRO A 42 -9.37 6.40 -6.95
CA PRO A 42 -8.12 7.06 -7.35
C PRO A 42 -8.11 8.54 -6.97
N LEU A 43 -9.25 9.23 -7.08
CA LEU A 43 -9.37 10.64 -6.75
C LEU A 43 -9.21 10.88 -5.25
N THR A 44 -9.80 10.05 -4.38
CA THR A 44 -9.60 10.16 -2.92
C THR A 44 -8.14 9.97 -2.53
N LEU A 45 -7.44 9.01 -3.15
CA LEU A 45 -6.01 8.81 -2.94
C LEU A 45 -5.19 10.03 -3.39
N VAL A 46 -5.47 10.59 -4.57
CA VAL A 46 -4.79 11.79 -5.08
C VAL A 46 -5.03 12.99 -4.17
N ILE A 47 -6.26 13.19 -3.69
CA ILE A 47 -6.57 14.27 -2.71
C ILE A 47 -5.80 14.06 -1.41
N ALA A 48 -5.77 12.83 -0.88
CA ALA A 48 -5.05 12.53 0.35
C ALA A 48 -3.54 12.76 0.18
N LEU A 49 -2.95 12.32 -0.93
CA LEU A 49 -1.54 12.54 -1.26
C LEU A 49 -1.21 14.02 -1.43
N LEU A 50 -2.07 14.79 -2.11
CA LEU A 50 -1.92 16.24 -2.23
C LEU A 50 -2.00 16.93 -0.87
N GLY A 51 -2.98 16.56 -0.04
CA GLY A 51 -3.17 17.14 1.29
C GLY A 51 -1.99 16.85 2.21
N LEU A 52 -1.59 15.58 2.31
CA LEU A 52 -0.46 15.16 3.14
C LEU A 52 0.88 15.71 2.63
N GLY A 53 1.13 15.63 1.33
CA GLY A 53 2.36 16.14 0.72
C GLY A 53 2.49 17.66 0.88
N SER A 54 1.40 18.41 0.64
CA SER A 54 1.38 19.87 0.83
C SER A 54 1.53 20.25 2.30
N ALA A 55 0.86 19.53 3.23
CA ALA A 55 1.02 19.76 4.65
C ALA A 55 2.46 19.53 5.10
N LEU A 56 3.11 18.46 4.63
CA LEU A 56 4.51 18.17 4.94
C LEU A 56 5.44 19.28 4.43
N LEU A 57 5.18 19.78 3.21
CA LEU A 57 5.95 20.85 2.58
C LEU A 57 5.78 22.18 3.34
N LEU A 58 4.56 22.49 3.76
CA LEU A 58 4.25 23.67 4.58
C LEU A 58 4.90 23.60 5.97
N ILE A 59 4.83 22.45 6.64
CA ILE A 59 5.48 22.26 7.94
C ILE A 59 6.99 22.43 7.80
N THR A 60 7.60 21.74 6.82
CA THR A 60 9.05 21.81 6.58
C THR A 60 9.51 23.22 6.25
N TRP A 61 8.74 23.96 5.44
CA TRP A 61 9.04 25.35 5.11
C TRP A 61 8.90 26.28 6.31
N ARG A 62 7.84 26.12 7.10
CA ARG A 62 7.61 26.90 8.32
C ARG A 62 8.70 26.65 9.36
N ASP A 63 9.15 25.42 9.52
CA ASP A 63 10.21 25.06 10.46
C ASP A 63 11.57 25.61 10.00
N ALA A 64 11.84 25.60 8.68
CA ALA A 64 13.01 26.26 8.11
C ALA A 64 13.00 27.79 8.33
N GLN A 65 11.84 28.43 8.25
CA GLN A 65 11.69 29.87 8.51
C GLN A 65 11.73 30.23 10.00
N ARG A 66 11.30 29.33 10.89
CA ARG A 66 11.28 29.57 12.33
C ARG A 66 12.64 29.44 13.00
N GLY A 67 13.69 29.10 12.24
CA GLY A 67 15.06 29.02 12.76
C GLY A 67 15.17 28.09 13.97
N THR A 68 14.27 27.11 14.10
CA THR A 68 14.39 26.06 15.09
C THR A 68 15.54 25.18 14.66
N THR A 69 16.73 25.54 15.11
CA THR A 69 17.83 24.63 15.40
C THR A 69 17.23 23.47 16.18
N TYR A 70 16.81 22.43 15.47
CA TYR A 70 16.81 21.09 16.03
C TYR A 70 18.29 20.86 16.31
N ASP A 71 18.67 20.81 17.58
CA ASP A 71 20.02 20.43 17.98
C ASP A 71 20.38 19.17 17.20
N ASP A 72 21.30 19.33 16.25
CA ASP A 72 22.15 18.25 15.81
C ASP A 72 22.92 17.85 17.07
N GLU A 73 22.42 16.86 17.82
CA GLU A 73 23.33 16.04 18.60
C GLU A 73 24.38 15.54 17.60
N PRO A 74 25.67 15.84 17.80
CA PRO A 74 26.69 15.32 16.91
C PRO A 74 26.68 13.81 17.07
N GLU A 75 26.26 13.07 16.04
CA GLU A 75 26.56 11.65 15.89
C GLU A 75 28.08 11.51 15.97
N GLU A 76 28.51 11.14 17.16
CA GLU A 76 29.89 10.95 17.54
C GLU A 76 30.46 9.81 16.68
N LYS A 77 31.56 10.12 15.99
CA LYS A 77 32.39 9.17 15.27
C LYS A 77 32.66 7.94 16.13
N SER A 78 32.15 6.78 15.71
CA SER A 78 32.71 5.48 16.10
C SER A 78 33.30 4.79 14.87
N LEU A 79 34.57 4.43 15.03
CA LEU A 79 35.57 3.95 14.06
C LEU A 79 35.20 2.61 13.38
N PRO A 80 35.89 2.24 12.28
CA PRO A 80 35.60 1.02 11.53
C PRO A 80 36.04 -0.21 12.32
N GLN A 81 35.10 -1.12 12.59
CA GLN A 81 35.40 -2.42 13.19
C GLN A 81 35.41 -3.49 12.10
N ASN A 82 36.61 -3.94 11.73
CA ASN A 82 36.83 -5.15 10.93
C ASN A 82 36.48 -6.40 11.75
N ASP A 83 35.73 -7.29 11.08
CA ASP A 83 35.64 -8.75 11.21
C ASP A 83 34.93 -9.40 12.43
N PRO A 84 34.31 -10.61 12.26
CA PRO A 84 34.41 -11.53 11.12
C PRO A 84 33.08 -11.88 10.43
N VAL A 85 33.22 -12.19 9.13
CA VAL A 85 32.27 -12.92 8.28
C VAL A 85 31.77 -14.18 9.02
N THR A 86 30.61 -14.09 9.66
CA THR A 86 30.00 -15.22 10.36
C THR A 86 28.59 -15.45 9.87
N ALA A 87 28.43 -16.56 9.15
CA ALA A 87 27.20 -17.27 8.88
C ALA A 87 26.07 -16.44 8.25
N LYS A 88 26.12 -16.41 6.93
CA LYS A 88 25.01 -16.22 5.98
C LYS A 88 23.78 -17.03 6.40
N ARG A 89 23.01 -16.54 7.37
CA ARG A 89 21.62 -16.96 7.57
C ARG A 89 20.84 -16.38 6.40
N PHE A 90 20.86 -17.08 5.28
CA PHE A 90 19.81 -16.96 4.27
C PHE A 90 18.50 -17.29 4.98
N SER A 91 17.93 -16.24 5.53
CA SER A 91 16.74 -16.27 6.35
C SER A 91 15.60 -16.80 5.50
N LEU A 92 14.96 -17.87 5.95
CA LEU A 92 13.68 -18.36 5.41
C LEU A 92 12.62 -17.24 5.35
N ALA A 93 12.78 -16.13 6.08
CA ALA A 93 11.95 -14.94 5.94
C ALA A 93 12.17 -14.22 4.59
N SER A 94 13.38 -14.25 4.02
CA SER A 94 13.68 -13.67 2.70
C SER A 94 12.93 -14.42 1.58
N MET A 95 12.79 -15.74 1.70
CA MET A 95 12.11 -16.58 0.69
C MET A 95 10.58 -16.50 0.77
N ARG A 96 10.01 -16.17 1.94
CA ARG A 96 8.55 -15.95 2.10
C ARG A 96 8.04 -14.78 1.26
N HIS A 97 8.81 -13.71 1.15
CA HIS A 97 8.44 -12.55 0.32
C HIS A 97 8.36 -12.93 -1.16
N TRP A 98 9.30 -13.75 -1.64
CA TRP A 98 9.27 -14.28 -3.01
C TRP A 98 8.06 -15.19 -3.26
N TRP A 99 7.68 -16.01 -2.27
CA TRP A 99 6.46 -16.82 -2.35
C TRP A 99 5.19 -15.98 -2.36
N LEU A 100 5.12 -14.87 -1.63
CA LEU A 100 3.99 -13.93 -1.69
C LEU A 100 3.90 -13.24 -3.05
N ILE A 101 5.04 -12.85 -3.63
CA ILE A 101 5.09 -12.30 -4.99
C ILE A 101 4.57 -13.33 -5.99
N ALA A 102 5.06 -14.57 -5.93
CA ALA A 102 4.59 -15.65 -6.80
C ALA A 102 3.10 -15.93 -6.62
N ALA A 103 2.61 -15.98 -5.37
CA ALA A 103 1.19 -16.15 -5.08
C ALA A 103 0.34 -15.02 -5.66
N THR A 104 0.86 -13.79 -5.67
CA THR A 104 0.17 -12.61 -6.24
C THR A 104 0.10 -12.72 -7.76
N VAL A 105 1.17 -13.17 -8.42
CA VAL A 105 1.18 -13.43 -9.88
C VAL A 105 0.24 -14.57 -10.25
N ILE A 106 0.20 -15.64 -9.45
CA ILE A 106 -0.75 -16.74 -9.66
C ILE A 106 -2.18 -16.23 -9.48
N TYR A 107 -2.43 -15.39 -8.47
CA TYR A 107 -3.73 -14.80 -8.21
C TYR A 107 -4.25 -13.96 -9.39
N THR A 108 -3.40 -13.11 -10.00
CA THR A 108 -3.84 -12.32 -11.17
C THR A 108 -4.22 -13.22 -12.35
N TRP A 109 -3.52 -14.34 -12.54
CA TRP A 109 -3.87 -15.33 -13.55
C TRP A 109 -5.17 -16.07 -13.21
N LEU A 110 -5.36 -16.42 -11.93
CA LEU A 110 -6.53 -17.12 -11.42
C LEU A 110 -7.83 -16.30 -11.57
N ILE A 111 -7.74 -14.97 -11.39
CA ILE A 111 -8.87 -14.05 -11.61
C ILE A 111 -9.43 -14.22 -13.03
N SER A 112 -8.55 -14.37 -14.04
CA SER A 112 -8.98 -14.53 -15.44
C SER A 112 -9.63 -15.89 -15.71
N MET A 113 -9.35 -16.93 -14.92
CA MET A 113 -9.88 -18.28 -15.14
C MET A 113 -11.18 -18.53 -14.39
N VAL A 114 -11.25 -18.13 -13.12
CA VAL A 114 -12.31 -18.55 -12.19
C VAL A 114 -13.12 -17.37 -11.65
N GLY A 115 -12.77 -16.13 -12.04
CA GLY A 115 -13.40 -14.90 -11.56
C GLY A 115 -12.78 -14.38 -10.25
N PHE A 116 -13.02 -13.09 -10.00
CA PHE A 116 -12.41 -12.35 -8.88
C PHE A 116 -12.73 -12.97 -7.51
N PHE A 117 -13.98 -13.38 -7.28
CA PHE A 117 -14.43 -13.83 -5.97
C PHE A 117 -13.76 -15.14 -5.55
N ILE A 118 -13.80 -16.16 -6.41
CA ILE A 118 -13.20 -17.48 -6.15
C ILE A 118 -11.68 -17.36 -6.06
N ALA A 119 -11.06 -16.58 -6.96
CA ALA A 119 -9.62 -16.32 -6.92
C ALA A 119 -9.19 -15.64 -5.61
N SER A 120 -9.99 -14.71 -5.11
CA SER A 120 -9.70 -13.98 -3.87
C SER A 120 -9.75 -14.87 -2.64
N ILE A 121 -10.74 -15.77 -2.54
CA ILE A 121 -10.82 -16.74 -1.44
C ILE A 121 -9.58 -17.64 -1.42
N ALA A 122 -9.18 -18.16 -2.58
CA ALA A 122 -7.98 -18.98 -2.71
C ALA A 122 -6.71 -18.20 -2.31
N PHE A 123 -6.58 -16.96 -2.77
CA PHE A 123 -5.44 -16.11 -2.45
C PHE A 123 -5.39 -15.76 -0.96
N THR A 124 -6.51 -15.40 -0.33
CA THR A 124 -6.55 -15.10 1.11
C THR A 124 -6.15 -16.31 1.94
N LEU A 125 -6.59 -17.51 1.55
CA LEU A 125 -6.22 -18.76 2.22
C LEU A 125 -4.70 -19.02 2.11
N VAL A 126 -4.16 -18.95 0.89
CA VAL A 126 -2.73 -19.14 0.63
C VAL A 126 -1.87 -18.07 1.31
N GLY A 127 -2.30 -16.81 1.25
CA GLY A 127 -1.60 -15.68 1.88
C GLY A 127 -1.56 -15.80 3.40
N THR A 128 -2.68 -16.19 4.02
CA THR A 128 -2.77 -16.35 5.48
C THR A 128 -1.93 -17.55 5.95
N LEU A 129 -1.84 -18.60 5.14
CA LEU A 129 -0.96 -19.75 5.37
C LEU A 129 0.53 -19.35 5.24
N LEU A 130 0.89 -18.62 4.19
CA LEU A 130 2.25 -18.13 3.92
C LEU A 130 2.76 -17.16 5.00
N LEU A 131 1.86 -16.33 5.54
CA LEU A 131 2.14 -15.42 6.66
C LEU A 131 2.32 -16.16 7.99
N GLY A 132 2.05 -17.46 8.05
CA GLY A 132 2.37 -18.33 9.18
C GLY A 132 1.28 -18.39 10.25
N ALA A 133 0.02 -18.12 9.91
CA ALA A 133 -1.10 -18.35 10.82
C ALA A 133 -1.18 -19.85 11.18
N ARG A 134 -0.92 -20.18 12.46
CA ARG A 134 -0.81 -21.57 12.93
C ARG A 134 -2.15 -22.21 13.30
N SER A 135 -3.20 -21.41 13.49
CA SER A 135 -4.53 -21.84 13.90
C SER A 135 -5.51 -21.83 12.73
N TRP A 136 -6.07 -23.01 12.41
CA TRP A 136 -7.10 -23.18 11.37
C TRP A 136 -8.32 -22.28 11.60
N ARG A 137 -8.67 -22.00 12.87
CA ARG A 137 -9.74 -21.06 13.24
C ARG A 137 -9.46 -19.64 12.77
N THR A 138 -8.22 -19.17 12.90
CA THR A 138 -7.84 -17.83 12.46
C THR A 138 -7.90 -17.73 10.95
N ILE A 139 -7.43 -18.75 10.23
CA ILE A 139 -7.54 -18.81 8.76
C ILE A 139 -9.01 -18.72 8.34
N LEU A 140 -9.88 -19.54 8.96
CA LEU A 140 -11.31 -19.55 8.65
C LEU A 140 -11.98 -18.19 8.92
N ILE A 141 -11.71 -17.57 10.08
CA ILE A 141 -12.27 -16.25 10.41
C ILE A 141 -11.80 -15.21 9.39
N THR A 142 -10.50 -15.21 9.04
CA THR A 142 -9.94 -14.23 8.09
C THR A 142 -10.58 -14.39 6.73
N VAL A 143 -10.69 -15.63 6.21
CA VAL A 143 -11.36 -15.90 4.95
C VAL A 143 -12.82 -15.46 4.99
N VAL A 144 -13.58 -15.82 6.04
CA VAL A 144 -15.00 -15.43 6.16
C VAL A 144 -15.17 -13.91 6.22
N VAL A 145 -14.37 -13.22 7.03
CA VAL A 145 -14.42 -11.76 7.16
C VAL A 145 -14.04 -11.09 5.84
N THR A 146 -12.97 -11.52 5.19
CA THR A 146 -12.55 -10.99 3.87
C THR A 146 -13.63 -11.21 2.82
N THR A 147 -14.24 -12.40 2.77
CA THR A 147 -15.32 -12.71 1.83
C THR A 147 -16.55 -11.84 2.08
N LEU A 148 -16.98 -11.69 3.34
CA LEU A 148 -18.10 -10.81 3.71
C LEU A 148 -17.82 -9.35 3.35
N LEU A 149 -16.58 -8.90 3.56
CA LEU A 149 -16.17 -7.54 3.25
C LEU A 149 -16.12 -7.30 1.73
N MET A 150 -15.60 -8.27 0.96
CA MET A 150 -15.66 -8.24 -0.50
C MET A 150 -17.12 -8.26 -0.99
N GLN A 151 -17.97 -9.11 -0.43
CA GLN A 151 -19.38 -9.15 -0.81
C GLN A 151 -20.08 -7.83 -0.48
N GLY A 152 -19.89 -7.27 0.71
CA GLY A 152 -20.44 -5.98 1.09
C GLY A 152 -19.96 -4.86 0.18
N VAL A 153 -18.66 -4.79 -0.12
CA VAL A 153 -18.10 -3.77 -1.01
C VAL A 153 -18.63 -3.93 -2.43
N PHE A 154 -18.55 -5.12 -3.03
CA PHE A 154 -18.90 -5.28 -4.45
C PHE A 154 -20.41 -5.31 -4.70
N VAL A 155 -21.19 -5.98 -3.85
CA VAL A 155 -22.64 -6.11 -4.03
C VAL A 155 -23.37 -4.87 -3.50
N MET A 156 -23.08 -4.43 -2.28
CA MET A 156 -23.81 -3.30 -1.69
C MET A 156 -23.25 -1.94 -2.13
N LEU A 157 -21.93 -1.81 -2.26
CA LEU A 157 -21.27 -0.53 -2.53
C LEU A 157 -21.01 -0.27 -4.01
N LEU A 158 -20.70 -1.31 -4.80
CA LEU A 158 -20.51 -1.17 -6.24
C LEU A 158 -21.71 -1.64 -7.07
N GLY A 159 -22.64 -2.41 -6.52
CA GLY A 159 -23.79 -2.93 -7.28
C GLY A 159 -23.40 -3.90 -8.40
N ILE A 160 -22.18 -4.47 -8.35
CA ILE A 160 -21.67 -5.40 -9.35
C ILE A 160 -22.04 -6.82 -8.91
N PRO A 161 -22.72 -7.63 -9.74
CA PRO A 161 -22.90 -9.05 -9.45
C PRO A 161 -21.53 -9.75 -9.49
N LEU A 162 -21.17 -10.36 -8.36
CA LEU A 162 -19.90 -11.08 -8.16
C LEU A 162 -19.88 -12.45 -8.83
#